data_AF-A0A2W4QFK6-F1
#
_entry.id   AF-A0A2W4QFK6-F1
#
_cell.length_a   1.000
_cell.length_b   1.000
_cell.length_c   1.000
_cell.angle_alpha   90.00
_cell.angle_beta   90.00
_cell.angle_gamma   90.00
#
_symmetry.space_group_name_H-M   'P 1'
#
loop_
_entity.id
_entity.type
_entity.pdbx_description
1 polymer ?
#
loop_
_entity_poly.entity_id
_entity_poly.type
_entity_poly.pdbx_seq_one_letter_code
_entity_poly.pdbx_strand_id
1 'polypeptide(L)'
;ADDTLAINALHHGLYPGMMYDYRPETLGYPYRFDPLANEISASLASVKGEIIKRFIESPWEYLKWYLFGKPVMLFSWDIFEGMGDVYIYPVMRTAYDEFWLFKTSHSLMFNLHYYLVALAGVGSVLPWLPAKYSLPDDESLFLARCLSALFLYFVLVHCVGAPFARYSIPMQPMVYGLAMLVFRYGIIRYKTTKTPTRLQTPEKTD
;
A
#
# COMPACT_ATOMS: atom_id res chain seq x y z
N ALA A 1 1.04 -12.03 -27.18
CA ALA A 1 1.19 -12.05 -25.71
C ALA A 1 -0.04 -12.74 -25.14
N ASP A 2 0.09 -13.51 -24.07
CA ASP A 2 -1.04 -14.13 -23.40
C ASP A 2 -1.71 -13.07 -22.49
N ASP A 3 -2.89 -12.58 -22.91
CA ASP A 3 -3.61 -11.53 -22.20
C ASP A 3 -4.35 -12.03 -20.95
N THR A 4 -4.37 -13.35 -20.70
CA THR A 4 -5.11 -13.97 -19.61
C THR A 4 -4.71 -13.41 -18.23
N LEU A 5 -3.43 -13.10 -18.02
CA LEU A 5 -2.98 -12.50 -16.76
C LEU A 5 -3.55 -11.09 -16.55
N ALA A 6 -3.57 -10.27 -17.60
CA ALA A 6 -4.10 -8.92 -17.54
C ALA A 6 -5.62 -8.93 -17.35
N ILE A 7 -6.32 -9.82 -18.06
CA ILE A 7 -7.77 -10.04 -17.94
C ILE A 7 -8.12 -10.42 -16.50
N ASN A 8 -7.45 -11.44 -15.95
CA ASN A 8 -7.73 -11.91 -14.58
C ASN A 8 -7.43 -10.84 -13.53
N ALA A 9 -6.31 -10.11 -13.69
CA ALA A 9 -5.94 -9.04 -12.75
C ALA A 9 -6.98 -7.91 -12.74
N LEU A 10 -7.44 -7.48 -13.91
CA LEU A 10 -8.46 -6.43 -14.01
C LEU A 10 -9.83 -6.93 -13.56
N HIS A 11 -10.22 -8.15 -13.96
CA HIS A 11 -11.50 -8.76 -13.59
C HIS A 11 -11.61 -8.93 -12.09
N HIS A 12 -10.62 -9.51 -11.42
CA HIS A 12 -10.66 -9.68 -9.96
C HIS A 12 -10.62 -8.32 -9.23
N GLY A 13 -9.91 -7.34 -9.79
CA GLY A 13 -9.77 -6.00 -9.19
C GLY A 13 -10.97 -5.08 -9.38
N LEU A 14 -11.98 -5.46 -10.17
CA LEU A 14 -13.13 -4.61 -10.42
C LEU A 14 -14.06 -4.49 -9.21
N TYR A 15 -14.06 -5.47 -8.30
CA TYR A 15 -15.04 -5.59 -7.23
C TYR A 15 -14.67 -4.74 -6.00
N PRO A 16 -15.44 -3.69 -5.66
CA PRO A 16 -15.17 -2.87 -4.48
C PRO A 16 -15.14 -3.69 -3.20
N GLY A 17 -14.11 -3.47 -2.39
CA GLY A 17 -13.91 -4.22 -1.15
C GLY A 17 -13.60 -5.71 -1.38
N MET A 18 -13.23 -6.12 -2.60
CA MET A 18 -13.00 -7.52 -2.95
C MET A 18 -14.24 -8.40 -2.66
N MET A 19 -15.43 -7.84 -2.78
CA MET A 19 -16.73 -8.50 -2.55
C MET A 19 -17.67 -8.26 -3.72
N TYR A 20 -18.50 -9.25 -4.03
CA TYR A 20 -19.58 -9.12 -4.99
C TYR A 20 -20.82 -8.59 -4.26
N ASP A 21 -21.37 -7.46 -4.73
CA ASP A 21 -22.53 -6.78 -4.12
C ASP A 21 -22.41 -6.58 -2.60
N TYR A 22 -21.19 -6.29 -2.12
CA TYR A 22 -20.90 -6.06 -0.69
C TYR A 22 -21.22 -7.23 0.24
N ARG A 23 -21.38 -8.44 -0.32
CA ARG A 23 -21.69 -9.65 0.43
C ARG A 23 -20.43 -10.20 1.13
N PRO A 24 -20.36 -10.22 2.47
CA PRO A 24 -19.15 -10.65 3.20
C PRO A 24 -18.71 -12.08 2.88
N GLU A 25 -19.65 -12.97 2.57
CA GLU A 25 -19.40 -14.36 2.20
C GLU A 25 -18.64 -14.52 0.87
N THR A 26 -18.52 -13.44 0.10
CA THR A 26 -17.83 -13.41 -1.20
C THR A 26 -16.43 -12.81 -1.12
N LEU A 27 -16.00 -12.37 0.06
CA LEU A 27 -14.72 -11.70 0.28
C LEU A 27 -13.55 -12.52 -0.29
N GLY A 28 -12.69 -11.84 -1.06
CA GLY A 28 -11.50 -12.44 -1.68
C GLY A 28 -11.77 -13.23 -2.96
N TYR A 29 -13.01 -13.67 -3.17
CA TYR A 29 -13.43 -14.47 -4.34
C TYR A 29 -14.71 -13.96 -5.01
N PRO A 30 -14.89 -12.64 -5.23
CA PRO A 30 -16.15 -12.06 -5.65
C PRO A 30 -16.60 -12.55 -7.03
N TYR A 31 -15.65 -12.76 -7.93
CA TYR A 31 -15.87 -13.27 -9.29
C TYR A 31 -16.49 -14.67 -9.33
N ARG A 32 -16.42 -15.47 -8.26
CA ARG A 32 -17.09 -16.79 -8.21
C ARG A 32 -18.61 -16.68 -8.02
N PHE A 33 -19.07 -15.52 -7.58
CA PHE A 33 -20.47 -15.24 -7.26
C PHE A 33 -21.13 -14.30 -8.26
N ASP A 34 -20.35 -13.73 -9.20
CA ASP A 34 -20.85 -12.89 -10.28
C ASP A 34 -21.37 -13.77 -11.42
N PRO A 35 -22.67 -13.76 -11.74
CA PRO A 35 -23.22 -14.59 -12.82
C PRO A 35 -22.64 -14.23 -14.19
N LEU A 36 -22.12 -13.00 -14.35
CA LEU A 36 -21.51 -12.52 -15.59
C LEU A 36 -19.99 -12.74 -15.64
N ALA A 37 -19.38 -13.38 -14.62
CA ALA A 37 -17.94 -13.53 -14.51
C ALA A 37 -17.27 -14.10 -15.78
N ASN A 38 -17.87 -15.13 -16.38
CA ASN A 38 -17.35 -15.76 -17.60
C ASN A 38 -17.43 -14.82 -18.81
N GLU A 39 -18.48 -14.01 -18.92
CA GLU A 39 -18.65 -13.04 -20.00
C GLU A 39 -17.68 -11.86 -19.83
N ILE A 40 -17.53 -11.38 -18.61
CA ILE A 40 -16.61 -10.29 -18.25
C ILE A 40 -15.17 -10.71 -18.56
N SER A 41 -14.75 -11.90 -18.11
CA SER A 41 -13.39 -12.42 -18.32
C SER A 41 -13.11 -12.97 -19.73
N ALA A 42 -14.08 -12.94 -20.65
CA ALA A 42 -13.90 -13.50 -21.99
C ALA A 42 -12.82 -12.78 -22.82
N SER A 43 -12.60 -11.48 -22.58
CA SER A 43 -11.58 -10.69 -23.28
C SER A 43 -11.21 -9.42 -22.54
N LEU A 44 -10.05 -8.84 -22.87
CA LEU A 44 -9.62 -7.56 -22.31
C LEU A 44 -10.62 -6.42 -22.62
N ALA A 45 -11.27 -6.47 -23.80
CA ALA A 45 -12.28 -5.50 -24.18
C ALA A 45 -13.54 -5.62 -23.29
N SER A 46 -13.97 -6.85 -22.99
CA SER A 46 -15.11 -7.11 -22.11
C SER A 46 -14.87 -6.59 -20.70
N VAL A 47 -13.73 -6.92 -20.07
CA VAL A 47 -13.37 -6.43 -18.73
C VAL A 47 -13.30 -4.89 -18.69
N LYS A 48 -12.68 -4.26 -19.69
CA LYS A 48 -12.61 -2.80 -19.76
C LYS A 48 -13.99 -2.17 -19.91
N GLY A 49 -14.84 -2.73 -20.76
CA GLY A 49 -16.22 -2.28 -20.94
C GLY A 49 -17.00 -2.34 -19.63
N GLU A 50 -16.85 -3.44 -18.88
CA GLU A 50 -17.52 -3.61 -17.58
C GLU A 50 -16.99 -2.63 -16.54
N ILE A 51 -15.67 -2.40 -16.46
CA ILE A 51 -15.08 -1.40 -15.56
C ILE A 51 -15.66 -0.01 -15.86
N ILE A 52 -15.72 0.39 -17.13
CA ILE A 52 -16.26 1.70 -17.55
C ILE A 52 -17.74 1.79 -17.20
N LYS A 53 -18.52 0.76 -17.52
CA LYS A 53 -19.94 0.69 -17.22
C LYS A 53 -20.21 0.90 -15.72
N ARG A 54 -19.55 0.12 -14.85
CA ARG A 54 -19.74 0.24 -13.39
C ARG A 54 -19.25 1.58 -12.84
N PHE A 55 -18.20 2.15 -13.41
CA PHE A 55 -17.74 3.49 -13.03
C PHE A 55 -18.76 4.57 -13.40
N ILE A 56 -19.45 4.44 -14.54
CA ILE A 56 -20.52 5.38 -14.95
C ILE A 56 -21.76 5.23 -14.06
N GLU A 57 -22.12 3.99 -13.71
CA GLU A 57 -23.26 3.69 -12.84
C GLU A 57 -23.05 4.18 -11.39
N SER A 58 -21.84 3.98 -10.85
CA SER A 58 -21.49 4.33 -9.47
C SER A 58 -20.13 5.05 -9.36
N PRO A 59 -19.99 6.29 -9.86
CA PRO A 59 -18.70 6.97 -9.99
C PRO A 59 -18.00 7.22 -8.66
N TRP A 60 -18.73 7.60 -7.62
CA TRP A 60 -18.13 7.89 -6.32
C TRP A 60 -17.60 6.64 -5.61
N GLU A 61 -18.33 5.54 -5.77
CA GLU A 61 -17.96 4.24 -5.22
C GLU A 61 -16.65 3.76 -5.85
N TYR A 62 -16.56 3.78 -7.18
CA TYR A 62 -15.37 3.35 -7.89
C TYR A 62 -14.20 4.34 -7.72
N LEU A 63 -14.45 5.65 -7.63
CA LEU A 63 -13.40 6.61 -7.32
C LEU A 63 -12.78 6.34 -5.94
N LYS A 64 -13.61 6.11 -4.92
CA LYS A 64 -13.14 5.72 -3.57
C LYS A 64 -12.42 4.39 -3.60
N TRP A 65 -12.92 3.42 -4.36
CA TRP A 65 -12.30 2.10 -4.53
C TRP A 65 -10.90 2.22 -5.11
N TYR A 66 -10.73 2.90 -6.25
CA TYR A 66 -9.42 3.02 -6.91
C TYR A 66 -8.42 3.90 -6.13
N LEU A 67 -8.88 4.97 -5.46
CA LEU A 67 -7.98 5.87 -4.73
C LEU A 67 -7.58 5.37 -3.35
N PHE A 68 -8.50 4.73 -2.62
CA PHE A 68 -8.29 4.36 -1.22
C PHE A 68 -8.53 2.88 -0.96
N GLY A 69 -9.62 2.32 -1.51
CA GLY A 69 -9.99 0.94 -1.23
C GLY A 69 -8.94 -0.07 -1.68
N LYS A 70 -8.41 0.07 -2.89
CA LYS A 70 -7.37 -0.82 -3.42
C LYS A 70 -6.05 -0.72 -2.66
N PRO A 71 -5.48 0.47 -2.37
CA PRO A 71 -4.31 0.56 -1.48
C PRO A 71 -4.55 -0.05 -0.10
N VAL A 72 -5.73 0.17 0.50
CA VAL A 72 -6.07 -0.40 1.82
C VAL A 72 -6.12 -1.92 1.77
N MET A 73 -6.70 -2.50 0.72
CA MET A 73 -6.73 -3.97 0.54
C MET A 73 -5.35 -4.56 0.23
N LEU A 74 -4.55 -3.86 -0.59
CA LEU A 74 -3.19 -4.32 -0.92
C LEU A 74 -2.32 -4.45 0.34
N PHE A 75 -2.47 -3.52 1.28
CA PHE A 75 -1.75 -3.50 2.54
C PHE A 75 -2.60 -3.94 3.73
N SER A 76 -3.69 -4.69 3.52
CA SER A 76 -4.41 -5.25 4.66
C SER A 76 -3.52 -6.26 5.38
N TRP A 77 -3.70 -6.36 6.69
CA TRP A 77 -3.01 -7.38 7.47
C TRP A 77 -3.51 -8.78 7.10
N ASP A 78 -4.84 -8.91 7.02
CA ASP A 78 -5.48 -10.19 6.72
C ASP A 78 -5.34 -10.54 5.24
N ILE A 79 -4.84 -11.75 4.99
CA ILE A 79 -4.84 -12.38 3.67
C ILE A 79 -6.23 -12.97 3.41
N PHE A 80 -7.14 -12.11 2.95
CA PHE A 80 -8.55 -12.45 2.73
C PHE A 80 -8.78 -13.42 1.55
N GLU A 81 -7.83 -13.50 0.63
CA GLU A 81 -7.73 -14.58 -0.36
C GLU A 81 -7.22 -15.92 0.21
N GLY A 82 -6.97 -16.02 1.51
CA GLY A 82 -6.37 -17.17 2.18
C GLY A 82 -7.22 -17.64 3.37
N MET A 83 -6.58 -17.88 4.51
CA MET A 83 -7.23 -18.30 5.76
C MET A 83 -7.41 -17.15 6.76
N GLY A 84 -7.15 -15.91 6.35
CA GLY A 84 -7.11 -14.74 7.23
C GLY A 84 -5.78 -14.63 7.99
N ASP A 85 -5.59 -13.50 8.69
CA ASP A 85 -4.32 -13.17 9.33
C ASP A 85 -3.16 -13.25 8.31
N VAL A 86 -1.95 -13.57 8.76
CA VAL A 86 -0.76 -13.77 7.92
C VAL A 86 -0.73 -15.11 7.18
N TYR A 87 -1.83 -15.89 7.18
CA TYR A 87 -1.83 -17.27 6.69
C TYR A 87 -2.55 -17.43 5.34
N ILE A 88 -1.83 -17.98 4.37
CA ILE A 88 -2.38 -18.36 3.05
C ILE A 88 -3.09 -19.72 3.13
N TYR A 89 -2.59 -20.64 3.96
CA TYR A 89 -3.09 -22.01 4.11
C TYR A 89 -3.54 -22.29 5.54
N PRO A 90 -4.37 -23.32 5.77
CA PRO A 90 -4.78 -23.69 7.13
C PRO A 90 -3.57 -24.05 7.99
N VAL A 91 -3.50 -23.46 9.18
CA VAL A 91 -2.42 -23.71 10.15
C VAL A 91 -3.01 -24.38 11.38
N MET A 92 -2.59 -25.62 11.65
CA MET A 92 -3.06 -26.38 12.82
C MET A 92 -2.36 -25.97 14.11
N ARG A 93 -1.08 -25.58 14.00
CA ARG A 93 -0.23 -25.14 15.10
C ARG A 93 0.81 -24.14 14.60
N THR A 94 1.08 -23.12 15.41
CA THR A 94 2.01 -22.04 15.09
C THR A 94 2.66 -21.48 16.35
N ALA A 95 3.90 -21.03 16.23
CA ALA A 95 4.60 -20.37 17.33
C ALA A 95 3.87 -19.12 17.84
N TYR A 96 3.08 -18.47 16.97
CA TYR A 96 2.27 -17.30 17.29
C TYR A 96 1.12 -17.58 18.27
N ASP A 97 0.69 -18.84 18.40
CA ASP A 97 -0.34 -19.25 19.36
C ASP A 97 0.25 -19.86 20.63
N GLU A 98 1.38 -20.56 20.52
CA GLU A 98 1.97 -21.33 21.62
C GLU A 98 2.87 -20.49 22.53
N PHE A 99 3.60 -19.51 21.99
CA PHE A 99 4.62 -18.77 22.73
C PHE A 99 4.23 -17.30 22.93
N TRP A 100 4.26 -16.85 24.19
CA TRP A 100 3.82 -15.49 24.56
C TRP A 100 4.57 -14.39 23.81
N LEU A 101 5.89 -14.55 23.59
CA LEU A 101 6.70 -13.55 22.90
C LEU A 101 6.25 -13.33 21.45
N PHE A 102 5.95 -14.42 20.72
CA PHE A 102 5.47 -14.34 19.34
C PHE A 102 4.05 -13.79 19.28
N LYS A 103 3.19 -14.19 20.23
CA LYS A 103 1.83 -13.66 20.35
C LYS A 103 1.82 -12.15 20.61
N THR A 104 2.69 -11.68 21.51
CA THR A 104 2.83 -10.25 21.81
C THR A 104 3.41 -9.48 20.64
N SER A 105 4.45 -10.00 19.97
CA SER A 105 5.05 -9.31 18.82
C SER A 105 4.09 -9.23 17.63
N HIS A 106 3.32 -10.30 17.37
CA HIS A 106 2.24 -10.31 16.38
C HIS A 106 1.17 -9.29 16.72
N SER A 107 0.64 -9.29 17.96
CA SER A 107 -0.39 -8.34 18.36
C SER A 107 0.09 -6.89 18.26
N LEU A 108 1.34 -6.63 18.65
CA LEU A 108 1.95 -5.31 18.51
C LEU A 108 2.00 -4.89 17.02
N MET A 109 2.49 -5.78 16.15
CA MET A 109 2.60 -5.49 14.72
C MET A 109 1.24 -5.36 14.04
N PHE A 110 0.26 -6.18 14.40
CA PHE A 110 -1.12 -6.08 13.92
C PHE A 110 -1.70 -4.68 14.14
N ASN A 111 -1.51 -4.14 15.35
CA ASN A 111 -1.98 -2.80 15.70
C ASN A 111 -1.15 -1.69 15.06
N LEU A 112 0.17 -1.85 14.95
CA LEU A 112 1.06 -0.84 14.38
C LEU A 112 1.00 -0.78 12.85
N HIS A 113 0.66 -1.88 12.19
CA HIS A 113 0.79 -2.05 10.75
C HIS A 113 0.15 -0.93 9.94
N TYR A 114 -1.13 -0.63 10.19
CA TYR A 114 -1.84 0.41 9.44
C TYR A 114 -1.24 1.81 9.64
N TYR A 115 -0.70 2.11 10.83
CA TYR A 115 0.03 3.37 11.06
C TYR A 115 1.34 3.40 10.30
N LEU A 116 2.08 2.28 10.26
CA LEU A 116 3.33 2.17 9.50
C LEU A 116 3.07 2.29 7.99
N VAL A 117 2.01 1.70 7.46
CA VAL A 117 1.59 1.86 6.06
C VAL A 117 1.24 3.31 5.74
N ALA A 118 0.47 3.98 6.61
CA ALA A 118 0.14 5.39 6.43
C ALA A 118 1.41 6.27 6.43
N LEU A 119 2.33 6.01 7.37
CA LEU A 119 3.62 6.69 7.41
C LEU A 119 4.49 6.37 6.19
N ALA A 120 4.47 5.15 5.67
CA ALA A 120 5.17 4.80 4.43
C ALA A 120 4.60 5.57 3.23
N GLY A 121 3.27 5.76 3.18
CA GLY A 121 2.62 6.63 2.20
C GLY A 121 3.16 8.06 2.27
N VAL A 122 3.22 8.65 3.46
CA VAL A 122 3.82 9.98 3.67
C VAL A 122 5.30 9.99 3.29
N GLY A 123 6.06 9.01 3.76
CA GLY A 123 7.49 8.84 3.51
C GLY A 123 7.83 8.65 2.03
N SER A 124 6.89 8.12 1.24
CA SER A 124 7.04 8.05 -0.21
C SER A 124 6.92 9.42 -0.88
N VAL A 125 6.15 10.36 -0.31
CA VAL A 125 5.95 11.70 -0.91
C VAL A 125 7.05 12.69 -0.50
N LEU A 126 7.53 12.63 0.74
CA LEU A 126 8.48 13.60 1.31
C LEU A 126 9.75 13.85 0.44
N PRO A 127 10.43 12.84 -0.15
CA PRO A 127 11.63 13.03 -0.97
C PRO A 127 11.42 13.85 -2.26
N TRP A 128 10.16 14.02 -2.67
CA TRP A 128 9.77 14.77 -3.86
C TRP A 128 9.37 16.21 -3.54
N LEU A 129 9.23 16.56 -2.26
CA LEU A 129 8.93 17.93 -1.86
C LEU A 129 10.15 18.84 -2.04
N PRO A 130 9.96 20.17 -2.19
CA PRO A 130 11.05 21.13 -2.41
C PRO A 130 12.13 21.07 -1.32
N ALA A 131 13.35 21.47 -1.66
CA ALA A 131 14.56 21.38 -0.82
C ALA A 131 14.39 21.84 0.65
N LYS A 132 13.51 22.83 0.91
CA LYS A 132 13.16 23.27 2.28
C LYS A 132 12.58 22.16 3.18
N TYR A 133 12.10 21.07 2.58
CA TYR A 133 11.52 19.90 3.24
C TYR A 133 12.30 18.62 2.91
N SER A 134 13.46 18.70 2.25
CA SER A 134 14.24 17.53 1.84
C SER A 134 15.28 17.13 2.90
N LEU A 135 15.81 15.91 2.78
CA LEU A 135 16.96 15.51 3.57
C LEU A 135 18.18 16.35 3.18
N PRO A 136 19.06 16.69 4.14
CA PRO A 136 20.23 17.53 3.87
C PRO A 136 21.34 16.80 3.09
N ASP A 137 21.27 15.47 3.01
CA ASP A 137 22.28 14.62 2.41
C ASP A 137 21.79 14.08 1.05
N ASP A 138 22.56 14.32 -0.01
CA ASP A 138 22.20 13.99 -1.40
C ASP A 138 22.09 12.48 -1.62
N GLU A 139 22.97 11.68 -0.99
CA GLU A 139 22.92 10.22 -1.09
C GLU A 139 21.65 9.65 -0.43
N SER A 140 21.35 10.10 0.78
CA SER A 140 20.11 9.75 1.49
C SER A 140 18.86 10.15 0.69
N LEU A 141 18.88 11.33 0.06
CA LEU A 141 17.77 11.82 -0.75
C LEU A 141 17.58 10.98 -2.01
N PHE A 142 18.67 10.62 -2.69
CA PHE A 142 18.65 9.73 -3.86
C PHE A 142 18.07 8.36 -3.49
N LEU A 143 18.58 7.73 -2.43
CA LEU A 143 18.08 6.44 -1.95
C LEU A 143 16.60 6.51 -1.58
N ALA A 144 16.17 7.55 -0.88
CA ALA A 144 14.78 7.76 -0.51
C ALA A 144 13.86 7.90 -1.74
N ARG A 145 14.32 8.60 -2.79
CA ARG A 145 13.59 8.71 -4.07
C ARG A 145 13.50 7.38 -4.79
N CYS A 146 14.57 6.59 -4.82
CA CYS A 146 14.56 5.25 -5.42
C CYS A 146 13.56 4.32 -4.70
N LEU A 147 13.62 4.27 -3.36
CA LEU A 147 12.70 3.45 -2.55
C LEU A 147 11.25 3.92 -2.71
N SER A 148 11.04 5.24 -2.72
CA SER A 148 9.72 5.82 -2.97
C SER A 148 9.19 5.48 -4.36
N ALA A 149 9.99 5.67 -5.42
CA ALA A 149 9.58 5.37 -6.79
C ALA A 149 9.21 3.90 -6.96
N LEU A 150 10.00 2.99 -6.39
CA LEU A 150 9.72 1.55 -6.42
C LEU A 150 8.46 1.21 -5.62
N PHE A 151 8.26 1.80 -4.44
CA PHE A 151 7.04 1.62 -3.65
C PHE A 151 5.79 2.13 -4.40
N LEU A 152 5.83 3.35 -4.94
CA LEU A 152 4.73 3.94 -5.71
C LEU A 152 4.44 3.13 -6.98
N TYR A 153 5.47 2.71 -7.70
CA TYR A 153 5.33 1.81 -8.85
C TYR A 153 4.61 0.51 -8.45
N PHE A 154 5.05 -0.13 -7.36
CA PHE A 154 4.43 -1.35 -6.86
C PHE A 154 2.95 -1.13 -6.53
N VAL A 155 2.62 -0.06 -5.81
CA VAL A 155 1.23 0.27 -5.45
C VAL A 155 0.40 0.51 -6.70
N LEU A 156 0.90 1.28 -7.66
CA LEU A 156 0.18 1.59 -8.90
C LEU A 156 -0.11 0.33 -9.71
N VAL A 157 0.87 -0.55 -9.90
CA VAL A 157 0.70 -1.80 -10.65
C VAL A 157 -0.40 -2.68 -10.03
N HIS A 158 -0.38 -2.85 -8.71
CA HIS A 158 -1.34 -3.72 -8.03
C HIS A 158 -2.72 -3.06 -7.84
N CYS A 159 -2.79 -1.73 -7.77
CA CYS A 159 -4.06 -1.01 -7.70
C CYS A 159 -4.71 -0.82 -9.09
N VAL A 160 -3.97 -0.90 -10.19
CA VAL A 160 -4.58 -1.01 -11.52
C VAL A 160 -5.29 -2.36 -11.65
N GLY A 161 -4.61 -3.45 -11.28
CA GLY A 161 -5.16 -4.81 -11.26
C GLY A 161 -5.90 -5.15 -9.96
N ALA A 162 -5.63 -6.35 -9.44
CA ALA A 162 -6.22 -6.88 -8.23
C ALA A 162 -5.32 -6.65 -7.00
N PRO A 163 -5.80 -5.93 -5.97
CA PRO A 163 -5.02 -5.57 -4.78
C PRO A 163 -5.01 -6.70 -3.74
N PHE A 164 -4.47 -7.86 -4.08
CA PHE A 164 -4.38 -8.98 -3.14
C PHE A 164 -3.34 -8.71 -2.03
N ALA A 165 -3.74 -8.91 -0.78
CA ALA A 165 -2.93 -8.57 0.39
C ALA A 165 -1.59 -9.29 0.42
N ARG A 166 -1.55 -10.56 -0.02
CA ARG A 166 -0.34 -11.40 -0.06
C ARG A 166 0.78 -10.81 -0.90
N TYR A 167 0.48 -9.94 -1.86
CA TYR A 167 1.50 -9.32 -2.70
C TYR A 167 2.30 -8.26 -1.94
N SER A 168 1.79 -7.69 -0.85
CA SER A 168 2.52 -6.70 -0.04
C SER A 168 3.61 -7.30 0.84
N ILE A 169 3.61 -8.62 1.06
CA ILE A 169 4.60 -9.32 1.92
C ILE A 169 6.06 -8.97 1.56
N PRO A 170 6.53 -9.09 0.30
CA PRO A 170 7.89 -8.69 -0.07
C PRO A 170 8.17 -7.19 0.07
N MET A 171 7.13 -6.35 0.16
CA MET A 171 7.27 -4.90 0.29
C MET A 171 7.35 -4.43 1.74
N GLN A 172 7.09 -5.30 2.73
CA GLN A 172 7.09 -4.92 4.16
C GLN A 172 8.40 -4.24 4.61
N PRO A 173 9.61 -4.70 4.24
CA PRO A 173 10.85 -3.99 4.59
C PRO A 173 10.88 -2.55 4.06
N MET A 174 10.36 -2.33 2.85
CA MET A 174 10.28 -0.99 2.26
C MET A 174 9.23 -0.12 2.94
N VAL A 175 8.07 -0.68 3.28
CA VAL A 175 7.03 0.00 4.07
C VAL A 175 7.63 0.51 5.38
N TYR A 176 8.31 -0.35 6.12
CA TYR A 176 8.92 0.03 7.40
C TYR A 176 10.08 1.01 7.22
N GLY A 177 10.92 0.85 6.19
CA GLY A 177 11.99 1.79 5.86
C GLY A 177 11.47 3.19 5.51
N LEU A 178 10.41 3.29 4.72
CA LEU A 178 9.76 4.57 4.37
C LEU A 178 9.03 5.18 5.57
N ALA A 179 8.43 4.37 6.45
CA ALA A 179 7.87 4.87 7.70
C ALA A 179 8.97 5.46 8.62
N MET A 180 10.11 4.76 8.74
CA MET A 180 11.29 5.25 9.48
C MET A 180 11.84 6.55 8.91
N LEU A 181 11.78 6.73 7.59
CA LEU A 181 12.17 7.96 6.92
C LEU A 181 11.39 9.17 7.45
N VAL A 182 10.07 9.03 7.66
CA VAL A 182 9.23 10.11 8.22
C VAL A 182 9.71 10.52 9.60
N PHE A 183 10.04 9.55 10.46
CA PHE A 183 10.59 9.84 11.79
C PHE A 183 11.94 10.56 11.70
N ARG A 184 12.83 10.13 10.78
CA ARG A 184 14.12 10.81 10.53
C ARG A 184 13.92 12.26 10.08
N TYR A 185 12.97 12.52 9.16
CA TYR A 185 12.60 13.87 8.75
C TYR A 185 12.15 14.73 9.93
N GLY A 186 11.28 14.19 10.80
CA GLY A 186 10.82 14.87 12.02
C GLY A 186 11.97 15.25 12.96
N ILE A 187 12.92 14.34 13.18
CA ILE A 187 14.09 14.58 14.03
C ILE A 187 14.99 15.67 13.46
N ILE A 188 15.32 15.62 12.17
CA ILE A 188 16.15 16.64 11.52
C ILE A 188 15.48 17.99 11.64
N ARG A 189 14.18 18.07 11.33
CA ARG A 189 13.44 19.34 11.37
C ARG A 189 13.39 19.93 12.77
N TYR A 190 13.18 19.10 13.79
CA TYR A 190 13.18 19.52 15.20
C TYR A 190 14.53 20.08 15.64
N LYS A 191 15.64 19.52 15.16
CA LYS A 191 16.99 20.02 15.46
C LYS A 191 17.24 21.37 14.78
N THR A 192 16.91 21.50 13.49
CA THR A 192 17.14 22.74 12.72
C THR A 192 16.35 23.93 13.25
N THR A 193 15.13 23.73 13.75
CA THR A 193 14.34 24.84 14.36
C THR A 193 14.87 25.30 15.71
N LYS A 194 15.60 24.43 16.44
CA LYS A 194 16.13 24.74 17.77
C LYS A 194 17.55 25.31 17.78
N THR A 195 18.30 25.19 16.69
CA THR A 195 19.62 25.83 16.57
C THR A 195 19.42 27.24 16.02
N PRO A 196 19.52 28.31 16.84
CA PRO A 196 19.46 29.66 16.32
C PRO A 196 20.70 29.87 15.45
N THR A 197 20.52 30.41 14.25
CA THR A 197 21.59 30.91 13.40
C THR A 197 22.40 31.91 14.23
N ARG A 198 23.51 31.47 14.82
CA ARG A 198 24.44 32.35 15.52
C ARG A 198 24.99 33.29 14.46
N LEU A 199 24.65 34.56 14.57
CA LEU A 199 25.09 35.65 13.70
C LEU A 199 26.58 35.47 13.37
N GLN A 200 26.89 35.18 12.12
CA GLN A 200 28.23 35.45 11.60
C GLN A 200 28.34 36.97 11.56
N THR A 201 28.83 37.56 12.65
CA THR A 201 29.33 38.94 12.63
C THR A 201 30.43 39.02 11.57
N PRO A 202 30.34 39.95 10.60
CA PRO A 202 31.42 40.14 9.65
C PRO A 202 32.68 40.52 10.44
N GLU A 203 33.73 39.73 10.25
CA GLU A 203 35.07 40.04 10.71
C GLU A 203 35.45 41.39 10.09
N LYS A 204 35.56 42.42 10.94
CA LYS A 204 36.10 43.71 10.54
C LYS A 204 37.56 43.47 10.19
N THR A 205 37.88 43.53 8.90
CA THR A 205 39.23 43.75 8.43
C THR A 205 39.56 45.23 8.62
N ASP A 206 40.46 45.51 9.55
CA ASP A 206 41.15 46.80 9.70
C ASP A 206 42.14 47.03 8.55
#